data_AF-A0AAW5R8R1-F1
#
_entry.id   AF-A0AAW5R8R1-F1
#
_cell.length_a   1.000
_cell.length_b   1.000
_cell.length_c   1.000
_cell.angle_alpha   90.00
_cell.angle_beta   90.00
_cell.angle_gamma   90.00
#
_symmetry.space_group_name_H-M   'P 1'
#
loop_
_entity.id
_entity.type
_entity.pdbx_description
1 polymer ?
#
loop_
_entity_poly.entity_id
_entity_poly.type
_entity_poly.pdbx_seq_one_letter_code
_entity_poly.pdbx_strand_id
1 'polypeptide(L)'
;MSMFYQRGATLITILFVLLLVTVVGTFAVKQSIVGLGIATNSQARNLMQQTADAVFFALEQDNKDNAILQKNLSSLGMLGMVKSDNFLTKELVFCYRPKSQKTMFDLNKASIVSWQETTDPSDNTKKITQIKNDELGITGFCQYTSNDFSSGRDIMISQIAVKKSAVNSDVPFKFYPIGTDTSTVQLDNIQPVRVVVTTVIPSMVSGGNAWSSNTTEINKCFKNYTNEKSKEYTDTETVADCFEKLGVPYSQQVMDYAVVSYATKQGS
;
A
#
# COMPACT_ATOMS: atom_id res chain seq x y z
N MET A 1 0.18 -77.48 -32.19
CA MET A 1 -0.04 -76.43 -31.19
C MET A 1 1.32 -75.94 -30.73
N SER A 2 1.87 -74.92 -31.38
CA SER A 2 3.23 -74.43 -31.13
C SER A 2 3.17 -73.07 -30.47
N MET A 3 3.53 -73.01 -29.20
CA MET A 3 3.61 -71.81 -28.38
C MET A 3 5.00 -71.19 -28.57
N PHE A 4 5.14 -70.27 -29.54
CA PHE A 4 6.39 -69.56 -29.79
C PHE A 4 6.40 -68.18 -29.10
N TYR A 5 7.24 -68.08 -28.05
CA TYR A 5 8.03 -66.92 -27.63
C TYR A 5 7.35 -65.53 -27.47
N GLN A 6 6.60 -65.34 -26.38
CA GLN A 6 6.21 -64.02 -25.84
C GLN A 6 7.20 -63.50 -24.77
N ARG A 7 8.49 -63.33 -25.09
CA ARG A 7 9.46 -62.69 -24.16
C ARG A 7 9.86 -61.26 -24.55
N GLY A 8 9.58 -60.82 -25.78
CA GLY A 8 9.86 -59.44 -26.22
C GLY A 8 8.70 -58.45 -26.03
N ALA A 9 7.44 -58.93 -26.19
CA ALA A 9 6.26 -58.08 -26.12
C ALA A 9 5.97 -57.56 -24.70
N THR A 10 6.26 -58.36 -23.67
CA THR A 10 6.02 -58.00 -22.25
C THR A 10 6.93 -56.89 -21.75
N LEU A 11 8.18 -56.83 -22.23
CA LEU A 11 9.11 -55.77 -21.83
C LEU A 11 8.71 -54.41 -22.44
N ILE A 12 8.28 -54.40 -23.71
CA ILE A 12 7.80 -53.19 -24.39
C ILE A 12 6.52 -52.67 -23.74
N THR A 13 5.57 -53.55 -23.40
CA THR A 13 4.31 -53.13 -22.75
C THR A 13 4.56 -52.54 -21.37
N ILE A 14 5.44 -53.14 -20.56
CA ILE A 14 5.79 -52.61 -19.24
C ILE A 14 6.46 -51.23 -19.37
N LEU A 15 7.35 -51.06 -20.34
CA LEU A 15 8.04 -49.80 -20.57
C LEU A 15 7.08 -48.68 -20.99
N PHE A 16 6.09 -48.99 -21.83
CA PHE A 16 5.01 -48.05 -22.17
C PHE A 16 4.11 -47.70 -20.98
N VAL A 17 3.76 -48.69 -20.15
CA VAL A 17 2.95 -48.45 -18.94
C VAL A 17 3.72 -47.56 -17.96
N LEU A 18 5.01 -47.81 -17.74
CA LEU A 18 5.87 -46.97 -16.90
C LEU A 18 5.98 -45.53 -17.44
N LEU A 19 6.08 -45.37 -18.77
CA LEU A 19 6.08 -44.05 -19.40
C LEU A 19 4.76 -43.31 -19.16
N LEU A 20 3.60 -43.97 -19.32
CA LEU A 20 2.31 -43.34 -19.06
C LEU A 20 2.13 -42.95 -17.58
N VAL A 21 2.52 -43.82 -16.65
CA VAL A 21 2.44 -43.55 -15.21
C VAL A 21 3.35 -42.39 -14.80
N THR A 22 4.57 -42.31 -15.35
CA THR A 22 5.48 -41.19 -15.08
C THR A 22 4.96 -39.87 -15.63
N VAL A 23 4.39 -39.85 -16.83
CA VAL A 23 3.78 -38.64 -17.40
C VAL A 23 2.62 -38.14 -16.54
N VAL A 24 1.66 -39.00 -16.19
CA VAL A 24 0.53 -38.65 -15.32
C VAL A 24 1.02 -38.19 -13.94
N GLY A 25 2.02 -38.87 -13.38
CA GLY A 25 2.64 -38.49 -12.11
C GLY A 25 3.27 -37.10 -12.14
N THR A 26 4.01 -36.76 -13.20
CA THR A 26 4.63 -35.42 -13.34
C THR A 26 3.59 -34.31 -13.48
N PHE A 27 2.50 -34.55 -14.20
CA PHE A 27 1.40 -33.58 -14.31
C PHE A 27 0.70 -33.35 -12.96
N ALA A 28 0.44 -34.41 -12.20
CA ALA A 28 -0.17 -34.31 -10.87
C ALA A 28 0.72 -33.51 -9.90
N VAL A 29 2.03 -33.76 -9.89
CA VAL A 29 2.98 -33.03 -9.05
C VAL A 29 3.06 -31.55 -9.44
N LYS A 30 3.09 -31.23 -10.74
CA LYS A 30 3.07 -29.84 -11.21
C LYS A 30 1.80 -29.11 -10.79
N GLN A 31 0.63 -29.74 -10.91
CA GLN A 31 -0.63 -29.15 -10.49
C GLN A 31 -0.66 -28.88 -8.98
N SER A 32 -0.14 -29.79 -8.16
CA SER A 32 -0.05 -29.61 -6.71
C SER A 32 0.88 -28.46 -6.29
N ILE A 33 2.05 -28.33 -6.94
CA ILE A 33 2.98 -27.22 -6.67
C ILE A 33 2.38 -25.87 -7.07
N VAL A 34 1.73 -25.82 -8.24
CA VAL A 34 1.02 -24.61 -8.70
C VAL A 34 -0.12 -24.25 -7.74
N GLY A 35 -0.90 -25.24 -7.31
CA GLY A 35 -1.96 -25.05 -6.32
C GLY A 35 -1.45 -24.51 -4.98
N LEU A 36 -0.33 -25.03 -4.48
CA LEU A 36 0.30 -24.54 -3.24
C LEU A 36 0.81 -23.10 -3.37
N GLY A 37 1.40 -22.75 -4.52
CA GLY A 37 1.86 -21.39 -4.80
C GLY A 37 0.71 -20.37 -4.84
N ILE A 38 -0.39 -20.71 -5.52
CA ILE A 38 -1.60 -19.87 -5.58
C ILE A 38 -2.23 -19.74 -4.19
N ALA A 39 -2.34 -20.83 -3.43
CA ALA A 39 -2.89 -20.81 -2.09
C ALA A 39 -2.05 -19.95 -1.14
N THR A 40 -0.72 -20.04 -1.21
CA THR A 40 0.21 -19.26 -0.38
C THR A 40 0.12 -17.77 -0.71
N ASN A 41 0.06 -17.42 -2.00
CA ASN A 41 -0.11 -16.03 -2.43
C ASN A 41 -1.46 -15.44 -1.97
N SER A 42 -2.54 -16.22 -2.10
CA SER A 42 -3.88 -15.83 -1.63
C SER A 42 -3.93 -15.62 -0.11
N GLN A 43 -3.34 -16.55 0.66
CA GLN A 43 -3.24 -16.42 2.13
C GLN A 43 -2.49 -15.15 2.54
N ALA A 44 -1.37 -14.86 1.89
CA ALA A 44 -0.60 -13.65 2.14
C ALA A 44 -1.39 -12.37 1.83
N ARG A 45 -2.10 -12.33 0.68
CA ARG A 45 -2.95 -11.19 0.32
C ARG A 45 -4.07 -10.97 1.34
N ASN A 46 -4.76 -12.03 1.77
CA ASN A 46 -5.81 -11.93 2.77
C ASN A 46 -5.27 -11.40 4.12
N LEU A 47 -4.08 -11.84 4.52
CA LEU A 47 -3.45 -11.34 5.74
C LEU A 47 -3.05 -9.86 5.61
N MET A 48 -2.55 -9.43 4.45
CA MET A 48 -2.19 -8.03 4.20
C MET A 48 -3.45 -7.15 4.20
N GLN A 49 -4.55 -7.65 3.65
CA GLN A 49 -5.85 -7.00 3.68
C GLN A 49 -6.33 -6.76 5.11
N GLN A 50 -6.35 -7.83 5.93
CA GLN A 50 -6.74 -7.72 7.34
C GLN A 50 -5.84 -6.75 8.12
N THR A 51 -4.55 -6.69 7.77
CA THR A 51 -3.62 -5.75 8.39
C THR A 51 -3.90 -4.31 7.97
N ALA A 52 -4.22 -4.07 6.69
CA ALA A 52 -4.66 -2.76 6.23
C ALA A 52 -5.97 -2.33 6.90
N ASP A 53 -6.95 -3.23 7.03
CA ASP A 53 -8.21 -2.96 7.74
C ASP A 53 -7.94 -2.61 9.22
N ALA A 54 -7.00 -3.29 9.87
CA ALA A 54 -6.57 -2.96 11.23
C ALA A 54 -5.90 -1.58 11.33
N VAL A 55 -5.10 -1.19 10.32
CA VAL A 55 -4.48 0.14 10.23
C VAL A 55 -5.56 1.21 10.14
N PHE A 56 -6.56 1.03 9.28
CA PHE A 56 -7.66 1.98 9.14
C PHE A 56 -8.54 2.05 10.37
N PHE A 57 -8.84 0.92 11.00
CA PHE A 57 -9.56 0.89 12.27
C PHE A 57 -8.80 1.67 13.36
N ALA A 58 -7.48 1.49 13.46
CA ALA A 58 -6.66 2.23 14.40
C ALA A 58 -6.65 3.75 14.10
N LEU A 59 -6.60 4.13 12.82
CA LEU A 59 -6.72 5.52 12.37
C LEU A 59 -8.04 6.15 12.82
N GLU A 60 -9.15 5.47 12.57
CA GLU A 60 -10.49 5.94 12.92
C GLU A 60 -10.68 5.97 14.44
N GLN A 61 -10.18 4.95 15.15
CA GLN A 61 -10.27 4.86 16.59
C GLN A 61 -9.52 5.99 17.30
N ASP A 62 -8.33 6.37 16.81
CA ASP A 62 -7.58 7.53 17.32
C ASP A 62 -8.34 8.83 17.09
N ASN A 63 -8.98 9.00 15.93
CA ASN A 63 -9.75 10.20 15.61
C ASN A 63 -11.13 10.26 16.27
N LYS A 64 -11.56 9.24 17.02
CA LYS A 64 -12.74 9.33 17.90
C LYS A 64 -12.45 10.12 19.18
N ASP A 65 -11.19 10.18 19.62
CA ASP A 65 -10.79 11.00 20.75
C ASP A 65 -10.72 12.47 20.30
N ASN A 66 -11.47 13.35 20.96
CA ASN A 66 -11.53 14.76 20.59
C ASN A 66 -10.17 15.46 20.64
N ALA A 67 -9.30 15.15 21.61
CA ALA A 67 -8.00 15.80 21.72
C ALA A 67 -7.07 15.35 20.58
N ILE A 68 -7.10 14.06 20.23
CA ILE A 68 -6.32 13.53 19.10
C ILE A 68 -6.87 14.06 17.78
N LEU A 69 -8.19 14.11 17.60
CA LEU A 69 -8.83 14.67 16.42
C LEU A 69 -8.44 16.14 16.21
N GLN A 70 -8.55 16.97 17.25
CA GLN A 70 -8.15 18.38 17.17
C GLN A 70 -6.66 18.53 16.82
N LYS A 71 -5.80 17.68 17.38
CA LYS A 71 -4.38 17.62 17.00
C LYS A 71 -4.21 17.25 15.52
N ASN A 72 -4.93 16.25 15.02
CA ASN A 72 -4.87 15.81 13.63
C ASN A 72 -5.43 16.84 12.64
N LEU A 73 -6.41 17.65 13.06
CA LEU A 73 -6.98 18.76 12.29
C LEU A 73 -6.09 20.03 12.29
N SER A 74 -5.18 20.15 13.26
CA SER A 74 -4.24 21.28 13.31
C SER A 74 -3.30 21.30 12.10
N SER A 75 -2.65 22.43 11.83
CA SER A 75 -1.70 22.58 10.72
C SER A 75 -0.50 21.62 10.77
N LEU A 76 -0.21 21.08 11.97
CA LEU A 76 0.84 20.10 12.23
C LEU A 76 0.31 18.66 12.33
N GLY A 77 -1.00 18.48 12.23
CA GLY A 77 -1.68 17.20 12.24
C GLY A 77 -1.77 16.57 10.85
N MET A 78 -2.02 15.25 10.81
CA MET A 78 -2.05 14.53 9.54
C MET A 78 -3.14 15.01 8.57
N LEU A 79 -4.28 15.49 9.08
CA LEU A 79 -5.41 15.94 8.27
C LEU A 79 -5.28 17.42 7.91
N GLY A 80 -4.86 18.25 8.87
CA GLY A 80 -4.69 19.68 8.62
C GLY A 80 -3.51 20.01 7.71
N MET A 81 -2.43 19.22 7.77
CA MET A 81 -1.27 19.39 6.88
C MET A 81 -1.64 19.20 5.41
N VAL A 82 -2.42 18.17 5.10
CA VAL A 82 -2.80 17.83 3.72
C VAL A 82 -3.94 18.69 3.16
N LYS A 83 -4.41 19.68 3.91
CA LYS A 83 -5.50 20.59 3.49
C LYS A 83 -5.11 21.45 2.27
N SER A 84 -3.83 21.79 2.15
CA SER A 84 -3.31 22.62 1.05
C SER A 84 -3.38 21.91 -0.30
N ASP A 85 -3.64 22.66 -1.38
CA ASP A 85 -3.64 22.13 -2.76
C ASP A 85 -2.29 21.56 -3.18
N ASN A 86 -1.21 21.95 -2.48
CA ASN A 86 0.10 21.32 -2.67
C ASN A 86 0.07 19.81 -2.42
N PHE A 87 -0.83 19.30 -1.58
CA PHE A 87 -0.98 17.86 -1.31
C PHE A 87 -1.84 17.11 -2.35
N LEU A 88 -2.16 17.73 -3.49
CA LEU A 88 -2.63 17.00 -4.66
C LEU A 88 -1.49 16.18 -5.30
N THR A 89 -0.28 16.76 -5.30
CA THR A 89 0.94 16.15 -5.86
C THR A 89 1.94 15.67 -4.82
N LYS A 90 1.77 16.09 -3.55
CA LYS A 90 2.54 15.62 -2.39
C LYS A 90 1.77 14.63 -1.53
N GLU A 91 2.50 13.79 -0.83
CA GLU A 91 1.95 12.83 0.13
C GLU A 91 2.66 12.97 1.48
N LEU A 92 1.87 13.09 2.55
CA LEU A 92 2.36 12.94 3.91
C LEU A 92 2.44 11.44 4.21
N VAL A 93 3.64 10.94 4.49
CA VAL A 93 3.88 9.51 4.70
C VAL A 93 4.38 9.22 6.10
N PHE A 94 3.87 8.17 6.70
CA PHE A 94 4.33 7.65 7.98
C PHE A 94 4.15 6.15 8.08
N CYS A 95 4.98 5.50 8.89
CA CYS A 95 4.91 4.07 9.11
C CYS A 95 3.96 3.72 10.26
N TYR A 96 3.16 2.66 10.10
CA TYR A 96 2.32 2.15 11.17
C TYR A 96 3.15 1.33 12.18
N ARG A 97 3.42 1.89 13.36
CA ARG A 97 4.29 1.29 14.39
C ARG A 97 3.55 1.01 15.71
N PRO A 98 2.59 0.07 15.74
CA PRO A 98 1.78 -0.20 16.93
C PRO A 98 2.59 -0.71 18.14
N LYS A 99 3.81 -1.21 17.91
CA LYS A 99 4.72 -1.66 18.98
C LYS A 99 5.40 -0.52 19.74
N SER A 100 5.69 0.58 19.05
CA SER A 100 6.54 1.67 19.58
C SER A 100 5.83 3.01 19.67
N GLN A 101 4.61 3.11 19.14
CA GLN A 101 3.78 4.30 19.19
C GLN A 101 2.42 3.99 19.82
N LYS A 102 1.97 4.87 20.71
CA LYS A 102 0.63 4.79 21.31
C LYS A 102 -0.46 5.35 20.39
N THR A 103 -0.11 6.34 19.58
CA THR A 103 -1.00 6.99 18.62
C THR A 103 -0.50 6.74 17.19
N MET A 104 -1.43 6.73 16.24
CA MET A 104 -1.19 6.51 14.83
C MET A 104 -0.25 7.53 14.21
N PHE A 105 -0.41 8.81 14.57
CA PHE A 105 0.34 9.90 13.97
C PHE A 105 1.22 10.63 14.98
N ASP A 106 2.47 10.82 14.59
CA ASP A 106 3.45 11.66 15.27
C ASP A 106 4.26 12.40 14.19
N LEU A 107 4.21 13.73 14.23
CA LEU A 107 4.88 14.60 13.25
C LEU A 107 6.38 14.33 13.16
N ASN A 108 7.04 14.01 14.29
CA ASN A 108 8.49 13.73 14.31
C ASN A 108 8.86 12.41 13.62
N LYS A 109 7.84 11.59 13.34
CA LYS A 109 7.93 10.29 12.69
C LYS A 109 7.05 10.26 11.44
N ALA A 110 6.91 11.41 10.78
CA ALA A 110 6.29 11.59 9.49
C ALA A 110 7.31 12.17 8.51
N SER A 111 7.05 12.01 7.22
CA SER A 111 7.86 12.50 6.12
C SER A 111 6.95 13.04 5.03
N ILE A 112 7.47 13.83 4.10
CA ILE A 112 6.74 14.25 2.91
C ILE A 112 7.48 13.72 1.69
N VAL A 113 6.75 13.04 0.82
CA VAL A 113 7.25 12.60 -0.49
C VAL A 113 6.51 13.34 -1.59
N SER A 114 7.26 13.76 -2.60
CA SER A 114 6.74 14.55 -3.71
C SER A 114 7.63 14.41 -4.94
N TRP A 115 7.09 14.78 -6.09
CA TRP A 115 7.85 14.88 -7.32
C TRP A 115 8.56 16.24 -7.38
N GLN A 116 9.85 16.24 -7.73
CA GLN A 116 10.56 17.48 -8.05
C GLN A 116 10.24 17.88 -9.48
N GLU A 117 9.63 19.05 -9.60
CA GLU A 117 9.35 19.70 -10.88
C GLU A 117 10.53 20.58 -11.27
N THR A 118 11.00 20.45 -12.50
CA THR A 118 11.93 21.38 -13.14
C THR A 118 11.26 21.93 -14.39
N THR A 119 11.18 23.25 -14.48
CA THR A 119 10.66 23.89 -15.69
C THR A 119 11.73 23.86 -16.77
N ASP A 120 11.42 23.31 -17.93
CA ASP A 120 12.30 23.39 -19.08
C ASP A 120 12.31 24.84 -19.58
N PRO A 121 13.48 25.51 -19.59
CA PRO A 121 13.58 26.91 -19.98
C PRO A 121 13.28 27.15 -21.47
N SER A 122 13.18 26.10 -22.28
CA SER A 122 12.97 26.19 -23.73
C SER A 122 11.49 26.27 -24.12
N ASP A 123 10.60 25.61 -23.37
CA ASP A 123 9.18 25.51 -23.68
C ASP A 123 8.24 25.82 -22.49
N ASN A 124 8.80 26.19 -21.32
CA ASN A 124 8.08 26.41 -20.06
C ASN A 124 7.25 25.19 -19.58
N THR A 125 7.53 23.99 -20.09
CA THR A 125 6.88 22.77 -19.60
C THR A 125 7.52 22.31 -18.29
N LYS A 126 6.70 21.76 -17.41
CA LYS A 126 7.18 21.15 -16.16
C LYS A 126 7.59 19.71 -16.45
N LYS A 127 8.86 19.39 -16.20
CA LYS A 127 9.39 18.03 -16.27
C LYS A 127 9.67 17.53 -14.86
N ILE A 128 9.38 16.25 -14.63
CA ILE A 128 9.79 15.59 -13.40
C ILE A 128 11.26 15.20 -13.55
N THR A 129 12.07 15.52 -12.55
CA THR A 129 13.48 15.14 -12.54
C THR A 129 13.79 14.06 -11.51
N GLN A 130 13.20 14.13 -10.32
CA GLN A 130 13.46 13.15 -9.24
C GLN A 130 12.37 13.19 -8.15
N ILE A 131 12.39 12.20 -7.26
CA ILE A 131 11.61 12.22 -6.02
C ILE A 131 12.31 13.08 -4.97
N LYS A 132 11.54 13.97 -4.33
CA LYS A 132 11.94 14.72 -3.15
C LYS A 132 11.28 14.11 -1.91
N ASN A 133 12.09 13.70 -0.94
CA ASN A 133 11.68 12.94 0.23
C ASN A 133 12.30 13.42 1.56
N ASP A 134 12.77 14.65 1.60
CA ASP A 134 13.50 15.24 2.73
C ASP A 134 12.80 16.45 3.36
N GLU A 135 11.65 16.88 2.82
CA GLU A 135 10.94 18.11 3.22
C GLU A 135 10.46 18.09 4.67
N LEU A 136 10.11 16.92 5.20
CA LEU A 136 9.72 16.72 6.60
C LEU A 136 10.59 15.61 7.24
N GLY A 137 11.89 15.59 6.93
CA GLY A 137 12.78 14.52 7.37
C GLY A 137 12.46 13.15 6.77
N ILE A 138 13.21 12.12 7.16
CA ILE A 138 13.18 10.78 6.55
C ILE A 138 12.72 9.67 7.51
N THR A 139 12.34 10.02 8.74
CA THR A 139 11.95 9.07 9.80
C THR A 139 10.51 8.58 9.65
N GLY A 140 9.71 9.22 8.78
CA GLY A 140 8.35 8.79 8.47
C GLY A 140 8.28 7.54 7.61
N PHE A 141 9.23 7.34 6.71
CA PHE A 141 9.24 6.16 5.86
C PHE A 141 9.41 4.87 6.68
N CYS A 142 8.71 3.82 6.26
CA CYS A 142 8.89 2.49 6.85
C CYS A 142 10.27 1.94 6.51
N GLN A 143 10.85 1.24 7.47
CA GLN A 143 12.11 0.52 7.31
C GLN A 143 11.92 -0.94 7.66
N TYR A 144 12.61 -1.84 6.97
CA TYR A 144 12.62 -3.25 7.31
C TYR A 144 13.47 -3.52 8.57
N THR A 145 12.91 -3.13 9.71
CA THR A 145 13.48 -3.22 11.06
C THR A 145 12.40 -3.66 12.05
N SER A 146 12.80 -4.20 13.21
CA SER A 146 11.89 -4.73 14.24
C SER A 146 10.85 -3.72 14.75
N ASN A 147 11.14 -2.42 14.70
CA ASN A 147 10.26 -1.37 15.21
C ASN A 147 9.12 -1.00 14.27
N ASP A 148 9.26 -1.31 12.99
CA ASP A 148 8.38 -0.85 11.91
C ASP A 148 7.41 -1.94 11.43
N PHE A 149 7.46 -3.12 12.05
CA PHE A 149 6.46 -4.14 11.81
C PHE A 149 5.12 -3.77 12.45
N SER A 150 4.07 -3.89 11.65
CA SER A 150 2.67 -3.65 12.00
C SER A 150 2.05 -4.76 12.84
N SER A 151 2.78 -5.85 13.11
CA SER A 151 2.27 -7.03 13.82
C SER A 151 3.24 -7.51 14.88
N GLY A 152 2.71 -8.08 15.97
CA GLY A 152 3.51 -8.71 17.03
C GLY A 152 4.51 -9.75 16.52
N ARG A 153 4.16 -10.46 15.44
CA ARG A 153 4.94 -11.56 14.85
C ARG A 153 6.03 -11.11 13.85
N ASP A 154 6.24 -9.81 13.65
CA ASP A 154 7.27 -9.27 12.74
C ASP A 154 7.19 -9.81 11.31
N ILE A 155 5.97 -9.84 10.77
CA ILE A 155 5.70 -10.37 9.42
C ILE A 155 5.44 -9.25 8.42
N MET A 156 4.69 -8.23 8.84
CA MET A 156 4.16 -7.21 7.93
C MET A 156 4.60 -5.81 8.28
N ILE A 157 4.80 -4.98 7.25
CA ILE A 157 5.09 -3.56 7.37
C ILE A 157 4.03 -2.81 6.56
N SER A 158 3.43 -1.78 7.16
CA SER A 158 2.38 -0.98 6.53
C SER A 158 2.78 0.49 6.52
N GLN A 159 2.97 1.05 5.33
CA GLN A 159 3.17 2.48 5.13
C GLN A 159 1.82 3.13 4.85
N ILE A 160 1.58 4.26 5.51
CA ILE A 160 0.40 5.09 5.30
C ILE A 160 0.84 6.34 4.54
N ALA A 161 0.14 6.66 3.48
CA ALA A 161 0.24 7.92 2.76
C ALA A 161 -1.09 8.66 2.84
N VAL A 162 -1.04 9.90 3.28
CA VAL A 162 -2.18 10.81 3.40
C VAL A 162 -1.97 11.94 2.41
N LYS A 163 -2.99 12.24 1.62
CA LYS A 163 -2.94 13.31 0.63
C LYS A 163 -4.30 13.98 0.46
N LYS A 164 -4.31 15.12 -0.21
CA LYS A 164 -5.56 15.76 -0.60
C LYS A 164 -6.20 14.94 -1.73
N SER A 165 -7.48 14.64 -1.58
CA SER A 165 -8.27 14.07 -2.67
C SER A 165 -8.88 15.21 -3.49
N ALA A 166 -9.06 15.02 -4.79
CA ALA A 166 -9.75 16.02 -5.60
C ALA A 166 -11.25 16.03 -5.24
N VAL A 167 -11.81 17.21 -4.98
CA VAL A 167 -13.26 17.39 -4.74
C VAL A 167 -14.07 17.00 -5.99
N ASN A 168 -13.44 17.11 -7.17
CA ASN A 168 -13.98 16.71 -8.47
C ASN A 168 -13.96 15.18 -8.57
N SER A 169 -14.92 14.54 -7.90
CA SER A 169 -15.19 13.12 -8.07
C SER A 169 -16.36 12.96 -9.05
N ASP A 170 -16.37 11.88 -9.83
CA ASP A 170 -17.48 11.56 -10.75
C ASP A 170 -18.82 11.37 -10.02
N VAL A 171 -18.79 11.31 -8.69
CA VAL A 171 -19.96 11.25 -7.81
C VAL A 171 -20.23 12.66 -7.25
N PRO A 172 -21.30 13.34 -7.70
CA PRO A 172 -21.74 14.60 -7.11
C PRO A 172 -21.96 14.43 -5.61
N PHE A 173 -21.56 15.45 -4.83
CA PHE A 173 -21.75 15.48 -3.37
C PHE A 173 -21.09 14.35 -2.57
N LYS A 174 -20.14 13.59 -3.13
CA LYS A 174 -19.45 12.46 -2.46
C LYS A 174 -18.96 12.77 -1.04
N PHE A 175 -18.52 14.01 -0.79
CA PHE A 175 -17.94 14.44 0.47
C PHE A 175 -18.85 15.34 1.32
N TYR A 176 -20.08 15.60 0.86
CA TYR A 176 -21.01 16.47 1.56
C TYR A 176 -21.81 15.70 2.61
N PRO A 177 -21.95 16.22 3.84
CA PRO A 177 -22.79 15.58 4.84
C PRO A 177 -24.26 15.62 4.44
N ILE A 178 -24.91 14.46 4.52
CA ILE A 178 -26.34 14.32 4.20
C ILE A 178 -27.17 15.19 5.14
N GLY A 179 -28.14 15.93 4.57
CA GLY A 179 -29.08 16.77 5.34
C GLY A 179 -28.52 18.13 5.76
N THR A 180 -27.36 18.53 5.26
CA THR A 180 -26.80 19.88 5.48
C THR A 180 -26.95 20.74 4.23
N ASP A 181 -27.28 22.02 4.43
CA ASP A 181 -27.23 23.05 3.39
C ASP A 181 -26.06 23.98 3.72
N THR A 182 -25.18 24.20 2.74
CA THR A 182 -24.01 25.08 2.82
C THR A 182 -24.35 26.52 3.20
N SER A 183 -25.61 26.92 3.08
CA SER A 183 -26.09 28.27 3.42
C SER A 183 -26.63 28.39 4.86
N THR A 184 -27.09 27.31 5.49
CA THR A 184 -27.72 27.34 6.83
C THR A 184 -26.78 26.87 7.93
N VAL A 185 -25.88 25.94 7.62
CA VAL A 185 -24.78 25.54 8.48
C VAL A 185 -23.53 26.22 7.91
N GLN A 186 -22.84 27.05 8.70
CA GLN A 186 -21.52 27.57 8.34
C GLN A 186 -20.52 26.39 8.32
N LEU A 187 -20.61 25.57 7.28
CA LEU A 187 -19.70 24.48 7.01
C LEU A 187 -18.37 25.12 6.65
N ASP A 188 -17.40 25.00 7.54
CA ASP A 188 -16.01 25.27 7.19
C ASP A 188 -15.61 24.21 6.16
N ASN A 189 -15.40 24.66 4.91
CA ASN A 189 -14.99 23.89 3.72
C ASN A 189 -14.66 22.40 3.96
N ILE A 190 -15.45 21.53 3.31
CA ILE A 190 -15.21 20.07 3.27
C ILE A 190 -13.80 19.81 2.74
N GLN A 191 -13.04 19.02 3.49
CA GLN A 191 -11.69 18.62 3.12
C GLN A 191 -11.68 17.14 2.77
N PRO A 192 -11.70 16.78 1.47
CA PRO A 192 -11.56 15.40 1.08
C PRO A 192 -10.09 14.97 1.22
N VAL A 193 -9.87 13.94 2.02
CA VAL A 193 -8.56 13.38 2.32
C VAL A 193 -8.52 11.95 1.80
N ARG A 194 -7.47 11.61 1.06
CA ARG A 194 -7.23 10.24 0.62
C ARG A 194 -6.14 9.63 1.50
N VAL A 195 -6.44 8.46 2.04
CA VAL A 195 -5.51 7.64 2.81
C VAL A 195 -5.23 6.36 2.03
N VAL A 196 -3.95 6.12 1.76
CA VAL A 196 -3.46 4.94 1.06
C VAL A 196 -2.61 4.15 2.04
N VAL A 197 -2.95 2.88 2.23
CA VAL A 197 -2.21 1.95 3.08
C VAL A 197 -1.57 0.89 2.20
N THR A 198 -0.24 0.89 2.18
CA THR A 198 0.56 -0.09 1.44
C THR A 198 1.21 -1.06 2.43
N THR A 199 0.73 -2.29 2.45
CA THR A 199 1.20 -3.37 3.32
C THR A 199 2.03 -4.36 2.53
N VAL A 200 3.15 -4.80 3.08
CA VAL A 200 4.04 -5.81 2.46
C VAL A 200 4.40 -6.92 3.43
N ILE A 201 4.80 -8.07 2.89
CA ILE A 201 5.52 -9.13 3.62
C ILE A 201 6.97 -9.16 3.11
N PRO A 202 7.89 -8.43 3.77
CA PRO A 202 9.26 -8.27 3.27
C PRO A 202 10.03 -9.58 3.12
N SER A 203 9.72 -10.57 3.97
CA SER A 203 10.38 -11.88 4.00
C SER A 203 9.92 -12.83 2.90
N MET A 204 8.82 -12.53 2.20
CA MET A 204 8.21 -13.43 1.24
C MET A 204 8.50 -13.00 -0.21
N VAL A 205 9.78 -12.89 -0.57
CA VAL A 205 10.20 -12.49 -1.93
C VAL A 205 10.01 -13.63 -2.92
N SER A 206 9.32 -13.38 -4.03
CA SER A 206 9.17 -14.31 -5.15
C SER A 206 10.22 -14.03 -6.23
N GLY A 207 11.05 -15.02 -6.56
CA GLY A 207 12.07 -14.93 -7.61
C GLY A 207 13.50 -14.69 -7.12
N GLY A 208 14.23 -15.79 -6.88
CA GLY A 208 15.70 -15.96 -7.02
C GLY A 208 16.69 -15.09 -6.23
N ASN A 209 16.37 -13.85 -5.90
CA ASN A 209 17.30 -12.87 -5.32
C ASN A 209 17.16 -12.93 -3.80
N ALA A 210 17.73 -13.98 -3.22
CA ALA A 210 17.51 -14.40 -1.85
C ALA A 210 18.09 -13.42 -0.80
N TRP A 211 17.19 -12.91 0.04
CA TRP A 211 17.27 -12.94 1.52
C TRP A 211 18.20 -11.98 2.29
N SER A 212 19.22 -11.32 1.71
CA SER A 212 20.07 -10.39 2.49
C SER A 212 20.37 -9.03 1.85
N SER A 213 20.22 -8.88 0.54
CA SER A 213 20.38 -7.60 -0.16
C SER A 213 19.08 -6.77 -0.23
N ASN A 214 17.93 -7.34 0.17
CA ASN A 214 16.64 -6.74 -0.11
C ASN A 214 16.21 -5.67 0.93
N THR A 215 16.82 -5.61 2.12
CA THR A 215 16.45 -4.60 3.13
C THR A 215 16.65 -3.18 2.60
N THR A 216 17.77 -2.93 1.92
CA THR A 216 18.05 -1.63 1.31
C THR A 216 17.07 -1.33 0.17
N GLU A 217 16.74 -2.31 -0.66
CA GLU A 217 15.81 -2.12 -1.77
C GLU A 217 14.35 -1.96 -1.30
N ILE A 218 13.92 -2.69 -0.28
CA ILE A 218 12.62 -2.52 0.38
C ILE A 218 12.52 -1.11 0.98
N ASN A 219 13.55 -0.67 1.70
CA ASN A 219 13.59 0.68 2.27
C ASN A 219 13.58 1.75 1.17
N LYS A 220 14.25 1.50 0.03
CA LYS A 220 14.19 2.39 -1.15
C LYS A 220 12.79 2.42 -1.75
N CYS A 221 12.08 1.31 -1.87
CA CYS A 221 10.70 1.30 -2.36
C CYS A 221 9.80 2.19 -1.50
N PHE A 222 9.93 2.11 -0.17
CA PHE A 222 9.15 2.99 0.72
C PHE A 222 9.54 4.47 0.63
N LYS A 223 10.81 4.77 0.34
CA LYS A 223 11.37 6.13 0.46
C LYS A 223 11.37 6.93 -0.86
N ASN A 224 11.56 6.25 -1.98
CA ASN A 224 11.90 6.88 -3.26
C ASN A 224 10.78 6.82 -4.30
N TYR A 225 9.54 6.58 -3.87
CA TYR A 225 8.36 6.51 -4.74
C TYR A 225 7.15 7.09 -4.02
N THR A 226 6.17 7.61 -4.77
CA THR A 226 4.85 7.95 -4.21
C THR A 226 3.97 6.71 -4.13
N ASN A 227 3.01 6.70 -3.22
CA ASN A 227 2.11 5.57 -3.04
C ASN A 227 1.07 5.50 -4.16
N GLU A 228 0.59 6.64 -4.64
CA GLU A 228 -0.35 6.70 -5.77
C GLU A 228 0.29 7.41 -6.98
N LYS A 229 -0.15 7.05 -8.18
CA LYS A 229 0.18 7.81 -9.38
C LYS A 229 -0.45 9.20 -9.29
N SER A 230 0.31 10.22 -9.66
CA SER A 230 -0.26 11.56 -9.79
C SER A 230 -1.07 11.65 -11.08
N LYS A 231 -2.21 12.37 -11.06
CA LYS A 231 -2.95 12.69 -12.29
C LYS A 231 -2.13 13.54 -13.25
N GLU A 232 -1.21 14.33 -12.71
CA GLU A 232 -0.31 15.21 -13.47
C GLU A 232 0.90 14.44 -14.01
N TYR A 233 1.21 13.27 -13.43
CA TYR A 233 2.40 12.48 -13.71
C TYR A 233 2.04 11.00 -13.88
N THR A 234 1.65 10.59 -15.10
CA THR A 234 1.13 9.24 -15.37
C THR A 234 2.22 8.18 -15.54
N ASP A 235 3.41 8.60 -15.98
CA ASP A 235 4.53 7.72 -16.32
C ASP A 235 5.43 7.41 -15.12
N THR A 236 5.01 7.79 -13.91
CA THR A 236 5.77 7.57 -12.68
C THR A 236 5.46 6.21 -12.06
N GLU A 237 6.51 5.60 -11.51
CA GLU A 237 6.40 4.39 -10.71
C GLU A 237 5.98 4.71 -9.28
N THR A 238 5.18 3.82 -8.71
CA THR A 238 4.69 3.89 -7.34
C THR A 238 5.46 2.94 -6.43
N VAL A 239 5.23 3.08 -5.12
CA VAL A 239 5.71 2.13 -4.10
C VAL A 239 5.27 0.69 -4.47
N ALA A 240 4.04 0.51 -4.94
CA ALA A 240 3.51 -0.77 -5.40
C ALA A 240 4.28 -1.33 -6.60
N ASP A 241 4.54 -0.50 -7.62
CA ASP A 241 5.31 -0.90 -8.81
C ASP A 241 6.75 -1.32 -8.44
N CYS A 242 7.36 -0.63 -7.48
CA CYS A 242 8.68 -0.99 -6.96
C CYS A 242 8.67 -2.37 -6.28
N PHE A 243 7.68 -2.65 -5.43
CA PHE A 243 7.55 -3.95 -4.79
C PHE A 243 7.24 -5.08 -5.78
N GLU A 244 6.43 -4.82 -6.80
CA GLU A 244 6.16 -5.78 -7.87
C GLU A 244 7.46 -6.19 -8.58
N LYS A 245 8.31 -5.22 -8.93
CA LYS A 245 9.62 -5.47 -9.57
C LYS A 245 10.60 -6.21 -8.67
N LEU A 246 10.57 -5.95 -7.37
CA LEU A 246 11.36 -6.69 -6.40
C LEU A 246 10.81 -8.09 -6.11
N GLY A 247 9.62 -8.43 -6.63
CA GLY A 247 8.93 -9.68 -6.32
C GLY A 247 8.43 -9.75 -4.88
N VAL A 248 8.32 -8.61 -4.19
CA VAL A 248 7.80 -8.51 -2.82
C VAL A 248 6.27 -8.44 -2.88
N PRO A 249 5.55 -9.34 -2.22
CA PRO A 249 4.10 -9.32 -2.16
C PRO A 249 3.65 -8.09 -1.37
N TYR A 250 2.74 -7.35 -1.99
CA TYR A 250 2.13 -6.16 -1.42
C TYR A 250 0.60 -6.22 -1.55
N SER A 251 -0.08 -5.47 -0.69
CA SER A 251 -1.47 -5.09 -0.84
C SER A 251 -1.58 -3.59 -0.62
N GLN A 252 -2.28 -2.91 -1.51
CA GLN A 252 -2.53 -1.49 -1.42
C GLN A 252 -4.02 -1.25 -1.29
N GLN A 253 -4.42 -0.58 -0.22
CA GLN A 253 -5.81 -0.24 0.08
C GLN A 253 -5.96 1.27 0.11
N VAL A 254 -7.03 1.79 -0.48
CA VAL A 254 -7.29 3.23 -0.59
C VAL A 254 -8.65 3.53 0.01
N MET A 255 -8.69 4.52 0.90
CA MET A 255 -9.93 5.06 1.43
C MET A 255 -9.96 6.58 1.35
N ASP A 256 -11.09 7.11 0.91
CA ASP A 256 -11.35 8.55 0.87
C ASP A 256 -12.21 8.95 2.08
N TYR A 257 -11.76 9.94 2.84
CA TYR A 257 -12.46 10.51 3.99
C TYR A 257 -12.92 11.94 3.69
N ALA A 258 -14.10 12.29 4.19
CA ALA A 258 -14.57 13.68 4.23
C ALA A 258 -14.32 14.25 5.61
N VAL A 259 -13.37 15.17 5.73
CA VAL A 259 -13.15 15.92 6.98
C VAL A 259 -14.05 17.15 6.95
N VAL A 260 -15.01 17.19 7.87
CA VAL A 260 -15.99 18.28 7.98
C VAL A 260 -15.85 18.94 9.33
N SER A 261 -15.71 20.26 9.34
CA SER A 261 -15.80 21.09 10.54
C SER A 261 -17.07 21.93 10.47
N TYR A 262 -17.85 21.92 11.53
CA TYR A 262 -19.03 22.78 11.67
C TYR A 262 -19.01 23.44 13.02
N ALA A 263 -19.22 24.77 13.05
CA ALA A 263 -19.41 25.49 14.29
C ALA A 263 -20.84 25.23 14.78
N THR A 264 -21.00 24.65 15.97
CA THR A 264 -22.29 24.65 16.66
C THR A 264 -22.48 26.01 17.31
N LYS A 265 -23.59 26.69 16.98
CA LYS A 265 -23.96 27.94 17.64
C LYS A 265 -24.23 27.61 19.12
N GLN A 266 -23.35 28.02 20.03
CA GLN A 266 -23.66 27.93 21.47
C GLN A 266 -24.93 28.73 21.72
N GLY A 267 -25.99 28.06 22.14
CA GLY A 267 -27.26 28.69 22.47
C GLY A 267 -27.04 29.71 23.58
N SER A 268 -27.44 30.94 23.30
CA SER A 268 -27.73 31.98 24.29
C SER A 268 -28.94 31.60 25.13
#